data_AF-A0A967LUV1-F1
#
_entry.id   AF-A0A967LUV1-F1
#
_cell.length_a   1.000
_cell.length_b   1.000
_cell.length_c   1.000
_cell.angle_alpha   90.00
_cell.angle_beta   90.00
_cell.angle_gamma   90.00
#
_symmetry.space_group_name_H-M   'P 1'
#
loop_
_entity.id
_entity.type
_entity.pdbx_description
1 polymer ?
#
loop_
_entity_poly.entity_id
_entity_poly.type
_entity_poly.pdbx_seq_one_letter_code
_entity_poly.pdbx_strand_id
1 'polypeptide(L)'
;LGDVIQEGERIYGDGVNIAARMEGLAEGGGICISGTVYDAIEAKLGLEYEYLGEQEVKNIDKPVRAYRVLSFPGAAAHRVIRAKKHVRRKWLGFLATVAVLVLGAAVFIWNFYLRLPTVEIVSERKTEFSLP
;
A
#
# COMPACT_ATOMS: atom_id res chain seq x y z
N LEU A 1 -24.78 -21.55 0.55
CA LEU A 1 -25.08 -20.46 -0.40
C LEU A 1 -25.49 -19.26 0.45
N GLY A 2 -24.91 -18.08 0.22
CA GLY A 2 -25.19 -16.91 1.06
C GLY A 2 -26.53 -16.29 0.70
N ASP A 3 -27.27 -15.82 1.70
CA ASP A 3 -28.54 -15.15 1.50
C ASP A 3 -28.30 -13.73 0.98
N VAL A 4 -29.00 -13.37 -0.09
CA VAL A 4 -28.98 -12.04 -0.68
C VAL A 4 -30.40 -11.54 -0.87
N ILE A 5 -30.65 -10.31 -0.43
CA ILE A 5 -31.93 -9.61 -0.55
C ILE A 5 -31.68 -8.42 -1.48
N GLN A 6 -32.51 -8.29 -2.51
CA GLN A 6 -32.45 -7.19 -3.46
C GLN A 6 -33.53 -6.17 -3.13
N GLU A 7 -33.12 -4.94 -2.82
CA GLU A 7 -34.01 -3.79 -2.68
C GLU A 7 -33.71 -2.79 -3.80
N GLY A 8 -34.57 -2.75 -4.82
CA GLY A 8 -34.36 -1.92 -6.01
C GLY A 8 -33.08 -2.32 -6.77
N GLU A 9 -32.14 -1.39 -6.90
CA GLU A 9 -30.84 -1.61 -7.55
C GLU A 9 -29.72 -2.04 -6.58
N ARG A 10 -30.01 -2.20 -5.29
CA ARG A 10 -28.98 -2.52 -4.28
C ARG A 10 -29.16 -3.96 -3.78
N ILE A 11 -28.04 -4.65 -3.62
CA ILE A 11 -27.99 -6.03 -3.12
C ILE A 11 -27.40 -6.02 -1.72
N TYR A 12 -28.12 -6.62 -0.78
CA TYR A 12 -27.73 -6.76 0.61
C TYR A 12 -27.61 -8.24 0.96
N GLY A 13 -26.74 -8.58 1.91
CA GLY A 13 -26.66 -9.93 2.44
C GLY A 13 -25.24 -10.39 2.70
N ASP A 14 -25.12 -11.54 3.33
CA ASP A 14 -23.85 -12.09 3.78
C ASP A 14 -22.96 -12.48 2.60
N GLY A 15 -23.57 -12.88 1.47
CA GLY A 15 -22.85 -13.17 0.23
C GLY A 15 -22.04 -11.97 -0.27
N VAL A 16 -22.58 -10.75 -0.15
CA VAL A 16 -21.89 -9.51 -0.57
C VAL A 16 -20.74 -9.18 0.37
N ASN A 17 -20.94 -9.36 1.68
CA ASN A 17 -19.91 -9.12 2.69
C ASN A 17 -18.72 -10.08 2.54
N ILE A 18 -18.99 -11.37 2.26
CA ILE A 18 -17.95 -12.36 1.99
C ILE A 18 -17.19 -11.98 0.72
N ALA A 19 -17.90 -11.66 -0.37
CA ALA A 19 -17.27 -11.33 -1.65
C ALA A 19 -16.34 -10.11 -1.53
N ALA A 20 -16.77 -9.06 -0.85
CA ALA A 20 -15.95 -7.87 -0.61
C ALA A 20 -14.67 -8.20 0.18
N ARG A 21 -14.75 -9.14 1.14
CA ARG A 21 -13.55 -9.58 1.86
C ARG A 21 -12.63 -10.43 1.00
N MET A 22 -13.18 -11.32 0.17
CA MET A 22 -12.42 -12.15 -0.75
C MET A 22 -11.68 -11.30 -1.79
N GLU A 23 -12.28 -10.22 -2.29
CA GLU A 23 -11.61 -9.26 -3.17
C GLU A 23 -10.34 -8.68 -2.53
N GLY A 24 -10.41 -8.32 -1.24
CA GLY A 24 -9.25 -7.80 -0.52
C GLY A 24 -8.11 -8.80 -0.29
N LEU A 25 -8.40 -10.10 -0.36
CA LEU A 25 -7.41 -11.18 -0.26
C LEU A 25 -6.83 -11.58 -1.62
N ALA A 26 -7.53 -11.23 -2.70
CA ALA A 26 -7.06 -11.49 -4.05
C ALA A 26 -5.82 -10.63 -4.34
N GLU A 27 -4.75 -11.27 -4.81
CA GLU A 27 -3.63 -10.52 -5.40
C GLU A 27 -4.11 -9.79 -6.66
N GLY A 28 -3.56 -8.62 -6.94
CA GLY A 28 -3.99 -7.79 -8.07
C GLY A 28 -3.97 -8.53 -9.41
N GLY A 29 -5.14 -8.68 -10.03
CA GLY A 29 -5.34 -9.44 -11.28
C GLY A 29 -5.55 -10.94 -11.07
N GLY A 30 -5.66 -11.38 -9.82
CA GLY A 30 -6.05 -12.73 -9.41
C GLY A 30 -7.54 -12.86 -9.12
N ILE A 31 -7.98 -14.11 -8.97
CA ILE A 31 -9.35 -14.45 -8.59
C ILE A 31 -9.26 -15.22 -7.26
N CYS A 32 -9.93 -14.70 -6.23
CA CYS A 32 -10.12 -15.36 -4.95
C CYS A 32 -11.60 -15.74 -4.80
N ILE A 33 -11.86 -16.96 -4.36
CA ILE A 33 -13.19 -17.51 -4.17
C ILE A 33 -13.35 -18.01 -2.72
N SER A 34 -14.58 -17.98 -2.22
CA SER A 34 -14.89 -18.59 -0.92
C SER A 34 -15.04 -20.11 -1.06
N GLY A 35 -14.92 -20.82 0.07
CA GLY A 35 -15.04 -22.28 0.10
C GLY A 35 -16.38 -22.78 -0.42
N THR A 36 -17.47 -22.06 -0.18
CA THR A 36 -18.78 -22.44 -0.73
C THR A 36 -18.82 -22.36 -2.26
N VAL A 37 -18.09 -21.39 -2.85
CA VAL A 37 -17.97 -21.29 -4.31
C VAL A 37 -17.04 -22.38 -4.82
N TYR A 38 -15.93 -22.64 -4.13
CA TYR A 38 -15.03 -23.75 -4.44
C TYR A 38 -15.79 -25.08 -4.51
N ASP A 39 -16.54 -25.44 -3.46
CA ASP A 39 -17.32 -26.69 -3.39
C ASP A 39 -18.35 -26.78 -4.56
N ALA A 40 -18.86 -25.64 -5.05
CA ALA A 40 -19.83 -25.59 -6.14
C ALA A 40 -19.22 -25.68 -7.55
N ILE A 41 -17.96 -25.24 -7.72
CA ILE A 41 -17.30 -25.17 -9.02
C ILE A 41 -16.19 -26.21 -9.22
N GLU A 42 -15.64 -26.79 -8.15
CA GLU A 42 -14.58 -27.81 -8.20
C GLU A 42 -14.98 -28.99 -9.08
N ALA A 43 -16.23 -29.47 -8.92
CA ALA A 43 -16.76 -30.57 -9.72
C ALA A 43 -17.06 -30.21 -11.18
N LYS A 44 -17.11 -28.91 -11.54
CA LYS A 44 -17.52 -28.42 -12.87
C LYS A 44 -16.37 -27.83 -13.68
N LEU A 45 -15.34 -27.32 -13.02
CA LEU A 45 -14.22 -26.62 -13.62
C LEU A 45 -12.92 -27.31 -13.18
N GLY A 46 -12.24 -27.97 -14.12
CA GLY A 46 -10.91 -28.56 -13.94
C GLY A 46 -9.80 -27.52 -13.87
N LEU A 47 -9.97 -26.51 -13.02
CA LEU A 47 -8.97 -25.50 -12.71
C LEU A 47 -8.17 -25.95 -11.49
N GLU A 48 -6.95 -25.43 -11.35
CA GLU A 48 -6.18 -25.60 -10.12
C GLU A 48 -6.56 -24.52 -9.12
N TYR A 49 -6.60 -24.90 -7.84
CA TYR A 49 -6.95 -24.01 -6.74
C TYR A 49 -5.89 -24.10 -5.64
N GLU A 50 -5.51 -22.96 -5.09
CA GLU A 50 -4.58 -22.85 -3.97
C GLU A 50 -5.34 -22.39 -2.73
N TYR A 51 -5.19 -23.13 -1.63
CA TYR A 51 -5.85 -22.79 -0.38
C TYR A 51 -5.11 -21.66 0.35
N LEU A 52 -5.81 -20.57 0.63
CA LEU A 52 -5.25 -19.38 1.30
C LEU A 52 -5.52 -19.35 2.81
N GLY A 53 -6.19 -20.36 3.35
CA GLY A 53 -6.55 -20.45 4.76
C GLY A 53 -7.98 -20.02 5.06
N GLU A 54 -8.29 -19.97 6.35
CA GLU A 54 -9.58 -19.56 6.86
C GLU A 54 -9.60 -18.08 7.21
N GLN A 55 -10.63 -17.37 6.76
CA GLN A 55 -10.82 -15.97 7.10
C GLN A 55 -12.10 -15.74 7.89
N GLU A 56 -11.91 -15.09 9.04
CA GLU A 56 -13.01 -14.49 9.78
C GLU A 56 -13.53 -13.27 9.03
N VAL A 57 -14.84 -13.27 8.83
CA VAL A 57 -15.61 -12.21 8.20
C VAL A 57 -16.65 -11.73 9.20
N LYS A 58 -16.82 -10.42 9.30
CA LYS A 58 -17.81 -9.83 10.21
C LYS A 58 -19.21 -10.34 9.82
N ASN A 59 -20.02 -10.68 10.82
CA ASN A 59 -21.40 -11.18 10.71
C ASN A 59 -21.56 -12.65 10.27
N ILE A 60 -20.50 -13.47 10.31
CA ILE A 60 -20.61 -14.90 10.03
C ILE A 60 -19.93 -15.69 11.15
N ASP A 61 -20.69 -16.56 11.81
CA ASP A 61 -20.23 -17.33 12.97
C ASP A 61 -19.17 -18.38 12.62
N LYS A 62 -19.09 -18.79 11.35
CA LYS A 62 -18.13 -19.79 10.87
C LYS A 62 -17.04 -19.14 10.03
N PRO A 63 -15.75 -19.45 10.28
CA PRO A 63 -14.67 -18.93 9.45
C PRO A 63 -14.83 -19.42 8.01
N VAL A 64 -14.58 -18.53 7.05
CA VAL A 64 -14.78 -18.80 5.62
C VAL A 64 -13.46 -19.16 4.99
N ARG A 65 -13.37 -20.39 4.47
CA ARG A 65 -12.23 -20.86 3.66
C ARG A 65 -12.04 -19.99 2.43
N ALA A 66 -10.82 -19.54 2.15
CA ALA A 66 -10.47 -18.77 0.97
C ALA A 66 -9.58 -19.59 0.02
N TYR A 67 -9.88 -19.54 -1.27
CA TYR A 67 -9.12 -20.24 -2.31
C TYR A 67 -8.76 -19.30 -3.45
N ARG A 68 -7.55 -19.44 -3.98
CA ARG A 68 -7.06 -18.73 -5.14
C ARG A 68 -7.18 -19.61 -6.37
N VAL A 69 -7.75 -19.06 -7.45
CA VAL A 69 -7.86 -19.79 -8.72
C VAL A 69 -6.57 -19.60 -9.53
N LEU A 70 -5.88 -20.72 -9.76
CA LEU A 70 -4.71 -20.85 -10.63
C LEU A 70 -5.23 -21.25 -12.02
N SER A 71 -5.54 -20.26 -12.85
CA SER A 71 -5.91 -20.52 -14.24
C SER A 71 -4.71 -21.09 -15.01
N PHE A 72 -4.98 -22.03 -15.94
CA PHE A 72 -4.07 -22.74 -16.88
C PHE A 72 -2.70 -22.09 -17.18
N PRO A 73 -1.65 -22.92 -17.49
CA PRO A 73 -0.26 -22.48 -17.56
C PRO A 73 -0.09 -21.32 -18.55
N GLY A 74 0.02 -20.11 -18.02
CA GLY A 74 0.05 -18.87 -18.79
C GLY A 74 -0.51 -17.67 -18.03
N ALA A 75 -1.55 -17.89 -17.20
CA ALA A 75 -2.13 -16.82 -16.38
C ALA A 75 -1.26 -16.48 -15.16
N ALA A 76 -0.54 -17.47 -14.60
CA ALA A 76 0.43 -17.24 -13.53
C ALA A 76 1.61 -16.36 -13.99
N ALA A 77 2.10 -16.57 -15.22
CA ALA A 77 3.20 -15.80 -15.80
C ALA A 77 2.85 -14.32 -16.05
N HIS A 78 1.58 -14.03 -16.35
CA HIS A 78 1.12 -12.65 -16.56
C HIS A 78 0.86 -11.87 -15.24
N ARG A 79 0.81 -12.56 -14.08
CA ARG A 79 0.50 -11.93 -12.77
C ARG A 79 1.74 -11.47 -12.00
N VAL A 80 2.85 -12.22 -12.02
CA VAL A 80 4.07 -11.84 -11.26
C VAL A 80 4.69 -10.52 -11.77
N ILE A 81 4.47 -10.19 -13.05
CA ILE A 81 5.02 -8.96 -13.67
C ILE A 81 4.18 -7.72 -13.29
N ARG A 82 2.88 -7.85 -13.02
CA ARG A 82 1.99 -6.70 -12.78
C ARG A 82 1.91 -6.28 -11.31
N ALA A 83 1.93 -7.23 -10.37
CA ALA A 83 1.83 -6.93 -8.93
C ALA A 83 3.07 -6.19 -8.38
N LYS A 84 4.28 -6.49 -8.87
CA LYS A 84 5.50 -5.76 -8.47
C LYS A 84 5.54 -4.30 -8.95
N LYS A 85 4.72 -3.93 -9.94
CA LYS A 85 4.78 -2.61 -10.57
C LYS A 85 4.13 -1.51 -9.72
N HIS A 86 3.15 -1.84 -8.88
CA HIS A 86 2.42 -0.83 -8.08
C HIS A 86 3.10 -0.50 -6.75
N VAL A 87 3.70 -1.50 -6.08
CA VAL A 87 4.44 -1.29 -4.82
C VAL A 87 5.74 -0.53 -5.05
N ARG A 88 6.48 -0.86 -6.12
CA ARG A 88 7.74 -0.17 -6.48
C ARG A 88 7.51 1.31 -6.83
N ARG A 89 6.38 1.65 -7.45
CA ARG A 89 6.06 3.03 -7.86
C ARG A 89 5.72 3.93 -6.65
N LYS A 90 5.06 3.40 -5.61
CA LYS A 90 4.80 4.14 -4.36
C LYS A 90 6.09 4.41 -3.58
N TRP A 91 7.00 3.43 -3.50
CA TRP A 91 8.28 3.59 -2.81
C TRP A 91 9.25 4.54 -3.54
N LEU A 92 9.28 4.51 -4.87
CA LEU A 92 10.10 5.45 -5.65
C LEU A 92 9.63 6.90 -5.49
N GLY A 93 8.31 7.13 -5.42
CA GLY A 93 7.74 8.46 -5.17
C GLY A 93 8.13 9.01 -3.80
N PHE A 94 8.10 8.16 -2.77
CA PHE A 94 8.49 8.54 -1.40
C PHE A 94 9.97 8.97 -1.32
N LEU A 95 10.88 8.20 -1.94
CA LEU A 95 12.30 8.54 -2.00
C LEU A 95 12.56 9.87 -2.73
N ALA A 96 11.88 10.11 -3.85
CA ALA A 96 12.01 11.37 -4.58
C ALA A 96 11.55 12.57 -3.75
N THR A 97 10.44 12.44 -3.01
CA THR A 97 9.95 13.53 -2.15
C THR A 97 10.91 13.86 -1.01
N VAL A 98 11.51 12.85 -0.38
CA VAL A 98 12.51 13.05 0.68
C VAL A 98 13.76 13.73 0.12
N ALA A 99 14.23 13.31 -1.06
CA ALA A 99 15.40 13.92 -1.69
C ALA A 99 15.18 15.42 -2.03
N VAL A 100 13.99 15.78 -2.52
CA VAL A 100 13.64 17.18 -2.81
C VAL A 100 13.60 18.04 -1.55
N LEU A 101 13.05 17.52 -0.45
CA LEU A 101 13.02 18.23 0.84
C LEU A 101 14.43 18.46 1.40
N VAL A 102 15.31 17.46 1.31
CA VAL A 102 16.70 17.58 1.77
C VAL A 102 17.47 18.60 0.95
N LEU A 103 17.34 18.58 -0.37
CA LEU A 103 17.98 19.58 -1.25
C LEU A 103 17.44 20.98 -1.00
N GLY A 104 16.13 21.14 -0.81
CA GLY A 104 15.51 22.42 -0.46
C GLY A 104 16.02 22.99 0.86
N ALA A 105 16.14 22.15 1.89
CA ALA A 105 16.70 22.56 3.18
C ALA A 105 18.18 22.96 3.06
N ALA A 106 18.98 22.22 2.29
CA ALA A 106 20.40 22.55 2.08
C ALA A 106 20.57 23.91 1.35
N VAL A 107 19.77 24.17 0.32
CA VAL A 107 19.76 25.46 -0.38
C VAL A 107 19.30 26.59 0.53
N PHE A 108 18.28 26.35 1.35
CA PHE A 108 17.78 27.33 2.32
C PHE A 108 18.84 27.71 3.36
N ILE A 109 19.52 26.72 3.93
CA ILE A 109 20.63 26.90 4.88
C ILE A 109 21.76 27.69 4.19
N TRP A 110 22.19 27.28 3.01
CA TRP A 110 23.25 27.98 2.28
C TRP A 110 22.90 29.45 2.00
N ASN A 111 21.67 29.72 1.52
CA ASN A 111 21.19 31.08 1.27
C ASN A 111 21.09 31.92 2.56
N PHE A 112 20.74 31.30 3.69
CA PHE A 112 20.68 31.98 4.98
C PHE A 112 22.08 32.28 5.53
N TYR A 113 23.02 31.34 5.45
CA TYR A 113 24.38 31.51 5.95
C TYR A 113 25.24 32.46 5.11
N LEU A 114 25.02 32.51 3.79
CA LEU A 114 25.71 33.49 2.92
C LEU A 114 25.23 34.94 3.11
N ARG A 115 24.18 35.16 3.92
CA ARG A 115 23.70 36.50 4.28
C ARG A 115 23.84 36.80 5.77
N LEU A 116 24.87 36.29 6.46
CA LEU A 116 25.22 36.85 7.76
C LEU A 116 25.81 38.25 7.56
N PRO A 117 25.23 39.33 8.14
CA PRO A 117 25.95 40.58 8.24
C PRO A 117 27.18 40.32 9.11
N THR A 118 28.35 40.70 8.62
CA THR A 118 29.60 40.73 9.39
C THR A 118 29.34 41.50 10.68
N VAL A 119 29.20 40.80 11.80
CA VAL A 119 29.27 41.41 13.13
C VAL A 119 30.71 41.85 13.29
N GLU A 120 30.94 43.13 13.06
CA GLU A 120 32.20 43.81 13.30
C GLU A 120 32.50 43.71 14.80
N ILE A 121 33.39 42.80 15.17
CA ILE A 121 33.84 42.63 16.54
C ILE A 121 34.68 43.87 16.86
N VAL A 122 34.11 44.83 17.60
CA VAL A 122 34.86 45.94 18.17
C VAL A 122 35.98 45.34 19.02
N SER A 123 37.20 45.46 18.49
CA SER A 123 38.44 45.03 19.11
C SER A 123 38.77 45.96 20.28
N GLU A 124 38.22 45.68 21.46
CA GLU A 124 38.74 46.28 22.70
C GLU A 124 39.99 45.53 23.17
N ARG A 125 41.08 45.68 22.41
CA ARG A 125 42.43 45.50 22.96
C ARG A 125 43.49 46.27 22.19
N LYS A 126 43.43 47.61 22.22
CA LYS A 126 44.63 48.47 22.15
C LYS A 126 44.26 49.94 22.35
N THR A 127 44.50 50.48 23.54
CA THR A 127 45.10 51.80 23.72
C THR A 127 45.74 51.83 25.11
N GLU A 128 47.00 51.39 25.18
CA GLU A 128 47.96 52.05 26.04
C GLU A 128 48.12 53.50 25.52
N PHE A 129 47.98 54.53 26.36
CA PHE A 129 48.81 55.74 26.23
C PHE A 129 48.82 56.57 27.53
N SER A 130 50.04 56.97 27.88
CA SER A 130 50.59 57.65 29.07
C SER A 130 49.88 58.86 29.68
N LEU A 131 50.01 58.95 31.03
CA LEU A 131 50.37 60.07 31.95
C LEU A 131 49.73 61.47 31.75
N PRO A 132 49.51 62.25 32.84
CA PRO A 132 50.60 62.89 33.61
C PRO A 132 50.87 62.31 35.00
#